data_AF-A0A699SVP0-F1
#
_entry.id   AF-A0A699SVP0-F1
#
_cell.length_a   1.000
_cell.length_b   1.000
_cell.length_c   1.000
_cell.angle_alpha   90.00
_cell.angle_beta   90.00
_cell.angle_gamma   90.00
#
_symmetry.space_group_name_H-M   'P 1'
#
loop_
_entity.id
_entity.type
_entity.pdbx_description
1 polymer ?
#
loop_
_entity_poly.entity_id
_entity_poly.type
_entity_poly.pdbx_seq_one_letter_code
_entity_poly.pdbx_strand_id
1 'polypeptide(L)'
;NVVTISQDTASAYIASQSNGFQIKFEDINQIDKDDMKEMDIKWNMALLSMRADKFWKRTGKKISIQGSDVAGFDKSKVECFNCHKMGHFARKCRAPRSQERGRK
;
A
#
# COMPACT_ATOMS: atom_id res chain seq x y z
N ASN A 1 -28.73 -10.48 11.36
CA ASN A 1 -28.84 -9.17 12.03
C ASN A 1 -27.79 -8.22 11.50
N VAL A 2 -28.16 -7.39 10.52
CA VAL A 2 -27.36 -6.21 10.15
C VAL A 2 -27.84 -5.07 11.05
N VAL A 3 -26.97 -4.53 11.88
CA VAL A 3 -27.29 -3.36 12.71
C VAL A 3 -27.37 -2.16 11.78
N THR A 4 -28.59 -1.65 11.55
CA THR A 4 -28.81 -0.42 10.79
C THR A 4 -28.63 0.74 11.76
N ILE A 5 -27.53 1.48 11.60
CA ILE A 5 -27.23 2.65 12.43
C ILE A 5 -28.11 3.80 11.93
N SER A 6 -28.79 4.52 12.83
CA SER A 6 -29.58 5.71 12.46
C SER A 6 -28.68 6.81 11.87
N GLN A 7 -29.20 7.55 10.89
CA GLN A 7 -28.53 8.69 10.25
C GLN A 7 -28.11 9.75 11.26
N ASP A 8 -28.92 9.97 12.31
CA ASP A 8 -28.61 10.91 13.40
C ASP A 8 -27.41 10.44 14.22
N THR A 9 -27.31 9.12 14.47
CA THR A 9 -26.20 8.51 15.20
C THR A 9 -24.91 8.54 14.38
N ALA A 10 -25.00 8.27 13.07
CA ALA A 10 -23.85 8.38 12.17
C ALA A 10 -23.34 9.82 12.07
N SER A 11 -24.24 10.79 11.97
CA SER A 11 -23.90 12.22 11.85
C SER A 11 -23.27 12.76 13.14
N ALA A 12 -23.80 12.40 14.31
CA ALA A 12 -23.23 12.79 15.60
C ALA A 12 -21.81 12.22 15.82
N TYR A 13 -21.56 10.99 15.36
CA TYR A 13 -20.24 10.35 15.44
C TYR A 13 -19.22 11.00 14.49
N ILE A 14 -19.63 11.34 13.26
CA ILE A 14 -18.75 12.04 12.31
C ILE A 14 -18.41 13.42 12.84
N ALA A 15 -19.38 14.16 13.37
CA ALA A 15 -19.18 15.49 13.94
C ALA A 15 -18.22 15.46 15.15
N SER A 16 -18.30 14.44 16.00
CA SER A 16 -17.41 14.30 17.17
C SER A 16 -15.97 13.91 16.81
N GLN A 17 -15.76 13.28 15.64
CA GLN A 17 -14.44 12.91 15.13
C GLN A 17 -13.82 13.96 14.20
N SER A 18 -14.65 14.78 13.54
CA SER A 18 -14.17 15.85 12.67
C SER A 18 -13.69 17.04 13.51
N ASN A 19 -12.43 17.45 13.37
CA ASN A 19 -11.82 18.59 14.08
C ASN A 19 -12.37 19.96 13.60
N GLY A 20 -13.68 20.16 13.64
CA GLY A 20 -14.35 21.43 13.27
C GLY A 20 -14.76 21.55 11.80
N PHE A 21 -14.57 20.50 10.98
CA PHE A 21 -15.12 20.46 9.63
C PHE A 21 -16.51 19.84 9.67
N GLN A 22 -17.55 20.69 9.62
CA GLN A 22 -18.95 20.25 9.65
C GLN A 22 -19.33 19.64 8.28
N ILE A 23 -18.81 18.45 7.99
CA ILE A 23 -19.16 17.67 6.79
C ILE A 23 -20.62 17.25 6.93
N LYS A 24 -21.52 17.79 6.09
CA LYS A 24 -22.92 17.39 6.12
C LYS A 24 -23.07 16.02 5.48
N PHE A 25 -24.08 15.27 5.90
CA PHE A 25 -24.35 13.95 5.34
C PHE A 25 -24.65 14.03 3.83
N GLU A 26 -25.30 15.09 3.38
CA GLU A 26 -25.50 15.40 1.96
C GLU A 26 -24.19 15.58 1.20
N ASP A 27 -23.13 16.10 1.82
CA ASP A 27 -21.82 16.28 1.18
C ASP A 27 -21.11 14.93 0.97
N ILE A 28 -21.37 13.94 1.83
CA ILE A 28 -20.82 12.59 1.72
C ILE A 28 -21.47 11.82 0.56
N ASN A 29 -22.78 11.99 0.37
CA ASN A 29 -23.50 11.35 -0.73
C ASN A 29 -23.22 11.98 -2.11
N GLN A 30 -22.59 13.15 -2.14
CA GLN A 30 -22.22 13.88 -3.36
C GLN A 30 -20.80 13.54 -3.87
N ILE A 31 -20.02 12.74 -3.13
CA ILE A 31 -18.68 12.34 -3.58
C ILE A 31 -18.84 11.43 -4.79
N ASP A 32 -18.32 11.88 -5.94
CA ASP A 32 -18.34 11.08 -7.14
C ASP A 32 -17.50 9.80 -6.96
N LYS A 33 -17.93 8.72 -7.60
CA LYS A 33 -17.22 7.44 -7.50
C LYS A 33 -15.79 7.52 -7.98
N ASP A 34 -15.49 8.39 -8.94
CA ASP A 34 -14.15 8.59 -9.46
C ASP A 34 -13.32 9.47 -8.53
N ASP A 35 -13.91 10.46 -7.84
CA ASP A 35 -13.23 11.24 -6.79
C ASP A 35 -12.78 10.35 -5.62
N MET A 36 -13.66 9.42 -5.21
CA MET A 36 -13.33 8.44 -4.17
C MET A 36 -12.19 7.51 -4.60
N LYS A 37 -12.18 7.04 -5.86
CA LYS A 37 -11.07 6.25 -6.41
C LYS A 37 -9.78 7.06 -6.49
N GLU A 38 -9.85 8.31 -6.92
CA GLU A 38 -8.68 9.19 -6.98
C GLU A 38 -8.07 9.38 -5.60
N MET A 39 -8.91 9.60 -4.59
CA MET A 39 -8.49 9.72 -3.21
C MET A 39 -7.81 8.44 -2.70
N ASP A 40 -8.40 7.27 -2.96
CA ASP A 40 -7.79 5.98 -2.61
C ASP A 40 -6.41 5.77 -3.29
N ILE A 41 -6.31 6.08 -4.59
CA ILE A 41 -5.05 6.01 -5.34
C ILE A 41 -4.01 6.94 -4.70
N LYS A 42 -4.37 8.20 -4.40
CA LYS A 42 -3.48 9.17 -3.74
C LYS A 42 -3.00 8.68 -2.37
N TRP A 43 -3.90 8.13 -1.55
CA TRP A 43 -3.55 7.54 -0.25
C TRP A 43 -2.58 6.37 -0.38
N ASN A 44 -2.85 5.47 -1.32
CA ASN A 44 -1.97 4.33 -1.60
C ASN A 44 -0.58 4.79 -2.08
N MET A 45 -0.52 5.80 -2.95
CA MET A 45 0.74 6.39 -3.42
C MET A 45 1.53 7.06 -2.29
N ALA A 46 0.86 7.79 -1.39
CA ALA A 46 1.51 8.37 -0.22
C ALA A 46 2.10 7.28 0.69
N LEU A 47 1.33 6.22 0.97
CA LEU A 47 1.79 5.08 1.77
C LEU A 47 2.99 4.37 1.14
N LEU A 48 2.96 4.15 -0.17
CA LEU A 48 4.07 3.56 -0.92
C LEU A 48 5.32 4.45 -0.86
N SER A 49 5.16 5.77 -1.00
CA SER A 49 6.26 6.73 -0.92
C SER A 49 6.93 6.71 0.46
N MET A 50 6.14 6.66 1.53
CA MET A 50 6.65 6.51 2.90
C MET A 50 7.43 5.20 3.09
N ARG A 51 6.97 4.09 2.47
CA ARG A 51 7.68 2.80 2.53
C ARG A 51 8.98 2.84 1.73
N ALA A 52 8.99 3.45 0.56
CA ALA A 52 10.17 3.63 -0.27
C ALA A 52 11.24 4.48 0.44
N ASP A 53 10.83 5.58 1.09
CA ASP A 53 11.74 6.42 1.89
C ASP A 53 12.37 5.63 3.05
N LYS A 54 11.57 4.89 3.83
CA LYS A 54 12.10 4.03 4.91
C LYS A 54 13.06 2.98 4.38
N PHE A 55 12.81 2.42 3.20
CA PHE A 55 13.71 1.45 2.57
C PHE A 55 15.02 2.10 2.11
N TRP A 56 14.94 3.27 1.46
CA TRP A 56 16.11 4.05 1.04
C TRP A 56 17.00 4.36 2.25
N LYS A 57 16.43 4.90 3.33
CA LYS A 57 17.18 5.21 4.56
C LYS A 57 17.88 4.00 5.18
N ARG A 58 17.31 2.80 5.04
CA ARG A 58 17.90 1.56 5.59
C ARG A 58 18.97 0.92 4.71
N THR A 59 18.89 1.09 3.39
CA THR A 59 19.69 0.30 2.44
C THR A 59 20.54 1.14 1.49
N GLY A 60 20.27 2.43 1.37
CA GLY A 60 20.85 3.32 0.36
C GLY A 60 20.45 2.98 -1.08
N LYS A 61 19.43 2.13 -1.30
CA LYS A 61 19.01 1.67 -2.64
C LYS A 61 17.71 2.33 -3.08
N LYS A 62 17.71 3.01 -4.22
CA LYS A 62 16.56 3.79 -4.71
C LYS A 62 15.64 2.85 -5.48
N ILE A 63 14.39 2.78 -5.05
CA ILE A 63 13.35 2.06 -5.79
C ILE A 63 12.82 3.00 -6.86
N SER A 64 12.81 2.55 -8.11
CA SER A 64 12.17 3.21 -9.24
C SER A 64 11.01 2.34 -9.69
N ILE A 65 9.86 2.94 -10.02
CA ILE A 65 8.71 2.24 -10.60
C ILE A 65 8.49 2.84 -11.98
N GLN A 66 8.69 2.04 -13.03
CA GLN A 66 8.38 2.38 -14.41
C GLN A 66 6.99 1.85 -14.77
N GLY A 67 6.37 2.38 -15.84
CA GLY A 67 5.07 1.91 -16.31
C GLY A 67 5.04 0.40 -16.62
N SER A 68 6.17 -0.17 -17.06
CA SER A 68 6.35 -1.60 -17.29
C SER A 68 6.32 -2.44 -16.00
N ASP A 69 6.67 -1.87 -14.85
CA ASP A 69 6.71 -2.58 -13.56
C ASP A 69 5.30 -2.79 -12.99
N VAL A 70 4.33 -1.98 -13.44
CA VAL A 70 2.92 -2.02 -13.01
C VAL A 70 2.13 -3.11 -13.76
N ALA A 71 2.64 -3.57 -14.91
CA ALA A 71 2.03 -4.61 -15.74
C ALA A 71 2.20 -5.99 -15.10
N GLY A 72 1.50 -6.24 -13.98
CA GLY A 72 1.49 -7.50 -13.26
C GLY A 72 2.85 -7.83 -12.64
N PHE A 73 2.92 -7.90 -11.31
CA PHE A 73 4.11 -8.42 -10.64
C PHE A 73 4.35 -9.88 -11.07
N ASP A 74 5.20 -10.05 -12.08
CA ASP A 74 5.54 -11.34 -12.65
C ASP A 74 6.48 -12.07 -11.70
N LYS A 75 5.89 -12.95 -10.88
CA LYS A 75 6.63 -13.79 -9.93
C LYS A 75 7.70 -14.63 -10.64
N SER A 76 7.57 -14.94 -11.93
CA SER A 76 8.59 -15.69 -12.67
C SER A 76 9.89 -14.90 -12.81
N LYS A 77 9.85 -13.56 -12.76
CA LYS A 77 11.01 -12.66 -12.89
C LYS A 77 11.66 -12.27 -11.57
N VAL A 78 11.14 -12.73 -10.43
CA VAL A 78 11.73 -12.39 -9.13
C VAL A 78 12.97 -13.24 -8.85
N GLU A 79 14.11 -12.59 -8.60
CA GLU A 79 15.33 -13.27 -8.20
C GLU A 79 15.29 -13.64 -6.71
N CYS A 80 15.60 -14.90 -6.40
CA CYS A 80 15.75 -15.35 -5.04
C CYS A 80 17.08 -14.88 -4.44
N PHE A 81 17.05 -13.96 -3.48
CA PHE A 81 18.24 -13.49 -2.75
C PHE A 81 19.05 -14.58 -2.01
N ASN A 82 18.55 -15.82 -1.93
CA ASN A 82 19.29 -16.92 -1.31
C ASN A 82 20.09 -17.73 -2.33
N CYS A 83 19.47 -18.13 -3.44
CA CYS A 83 20.09 -19.04 -4.42
C CYS A 83 20.28 -18.42 -5.81
N HIS A 84 19.95 -17.13 -5.96
CA HIS A 84 20.06 -16.35 -7.20
C HIS A 84 19.31 -16.95 -8.40
N LYS A 85 18.32 -17.82 -8.14
CA LYS A 85 17.42 -18.37 -9.17
C LYS A 85 16.13 -17.55 -9.25
N MET A 86 15.63 -17.37 -10.46
CA MET A 86 14.37 -16.68 -10.71
C MET A 86 13.14 -17.49 -10.25
N GLY A 87 11.98 -16.85 -10.16
CA GLY A 87 10.69 -17.50 -9.96
C GLY A 87 10.20 -17.64 -8.52
N HIS A 88 11.01 -17.30 -7.51
CA HIS A 88 10.60 -17.42 -6.12
C HIS A 88 11.30 -16.45 -5.17
N PHE A 89 10.60 -16.08 -4.10
CA PHE A 89 11.19 -15.29 -3.02
C PHE A 89 12.10 -16.15 -2.13
N ALA A 90 13.13 -15.53 -1.56
CA ALA A 90 14.05 -16.17 -0.61
C ALA A 90 13.33 -16.89 0.56
N ARG A 91 12.21 -16.34 1.05
CA ARG A 91 11.38 -16.96 2.10
C ARG A 91 10.76 -18.31 1.71
N LYS A 92 10.65 -18.62 0.41
CA LYS A 92 10.13 -19.89 -0.13
C LYS A 92 11.25 -20.77 -0.69
N CYS A 93 12.52 -20.35 -0.57
CA CYS A 93 13.66 -21.08 -1.10
C CYS A 93 13.90 -22.34 -0.25
N ARG A 94 14.00 -23.50 -0.90
CA ARG A 94 14.35 -24.78 -0.26
C ARG A 94 15.85 -25.04 -0.22
N ALA A 95 16.64 -24.24 -0.94
CA ALA A 95 18.10 -24.38 -0.90
C ALA A 95 18.62 -23.96 0.49
N PRO A 96 19.74 -24.55 0.96
CA PRO A 96 20.42 -24.08 2.15
C PRO A 96 20.76 -22.59 2.03
N ARG A 97 20.91 -21.90 3.17
CA ARG A 97 21.29 -20.48 3.14
C ARG A 97 22.66 -20.31 2.47
N SER A 98 22.76 -19.49 1.43
CA SER A 98 24.05 -19.20 0.82
C SER A 98 24.97 -18.50 1.83
N GLN A 99 26.22 -18.96 1.92
CA GLN A 99 27.23 -18.40 2.81
C GLN A 99 27.87 -17.11 2.26
N GLU A 100 27.40 -16.61 1.12
CA GLU A 100 28.03 -15.49 0.40
C GLU A 100 27.81 -14.11 1.06
N ARG A 101 27.10 -14.05 2.19
CA ARG A 101 26.85 -12.83 3.00
C ARG A 101 28.10 -12.18 3.62
N GLY A 102 29.31 -12.61 3.25
CA GLY A 102 30.56 -12.05 3.76
C GLY A 102 31.21 -10.99 2.88
N ARG A 103 30.84 -10.83 1.60
CA ARG A 103 31.54 -9.89 0.70
C ARG A 103 30.60 -9.28 -0.33
N LYS A 104 30.10 -8.08 -0.04
CA LYS A 104 30.05 -6.88 -0.90
C LYS A 104 29.17 -5.82 -0.26
#